data_AF-A0A1F5ZI62-F1
#
_entry.id   AF-A0A1F5ZI62-F1
#
_cell.length_a   1.000
_cell.length_b   1.000
_cell.length_c   1.000
_cell.angle_alpha   90.00
_cell.angle_beta   90.00
_cell.angle_gamma   90.00
#
_symmetry.space_group_name_H-M   'P 1'
#
loop_
_entity.id
_entity.type
_entity.pdbx_description
1 polymer ?
#
loop_
_entity_poly.entity_id
_entity_poly.type
_entity_poly.pdbx_seq_one_letter_code
_entity_poly.pdbx_strand_id
1 'polypeptide(L)'
;MTPDQFLQSPDAMNAVYRQMARQAAERFRHYGWKVVDVEQKGMVLPLVIGKGPLSVICGDGRYARYFQNHKELNPQCTISIFGGAYGAQALRFGGTLEGLRTLAEYANKNGLVFRTHGDEHGEHHEPADFNCGFLGKWAERKLRGVMPLEIPKQEFPDMLAHAQTLGFGHDILPGVHEERVLVLNFAPGTTVAPQATRFRVDGWVAGSYLGLTNLVDVSRQTVELLKKDVRAVTIVNP
;
A
#
# COMPACT_ATOMS: atom_id res chain seq x y z
N MET A 1 -4.90 -19.32 6.81
CA MET A 1 -6.01 -18.45 7.20
C MET A 1 -6.50 -17.76 5.93
N THR A 2 -7.72 -18.06 5.47
CA THR A 2 -8.35 -17.40 4.31
C THR A 2 -8.93 -16.04 4.72
N PRO A 3 -9.29 -15.15 3.76
CA PRO A 3 -10.04 -13.92 4.07
C PRO A 3 -11.29 -14.18 4.95
N ASP A 4 -11.97 -15.30 4.75
CA ASP A 4 -13.17 -15.68 5.52
C ASP A 4 -12.88 -16.14 6.95
N GLN A 5 -11.70 -16.72 7.20
CA GLN A 5 -11.29 -17.19 8.54
C GLN A 5 -10.82 -16.05 9.45
N PHE A 6 -10.51 -14.90 8.87
CA PHE A 6 -10.04 -13.70 9.59
C PHE A 6 -11.14 -13.04 10.45
N LEU A 7 -12.40 -13.43 10.26
CA LEU A 7 -13.58 -12.82 10.88
C LEU A 7 -14.12 -13.57 12.11
N GLN A 8 -13.48 -14.65 12.57
CA GLN A 8 -14.13 -15.61 13.48
C GLN A 8 -14.03 -15.31 15.00
N SER A 9 -13.41 -14.20 15.41
CA SER A 9 -13.64 -13.60 16.74
C SER A 9 -13.31 -12.10 16.69
N PRO A 10 -14.31 -11.23 16.48
CA PRO A 10 -14.08 -9.78 16.33
C PRO A 10 -13.32 -9.18 17.52
N ASP A 11 -13.64 -9.59 18.74
CA ASP A 11 -13.05 -8.98 19.95
C ASP A 11 -11.57 -9.35 20.15
N ALA A 12 -11.20 -10.62 19.95
CA ALA A 12 -9.81 -11.06 20.07
C ALA A 12 -8.93 -10.44 18.96
N MET A 13 -9.45 -10.38 17.74
CA MET A 13 -8.76 -9.72 16.62
C MET A 13 -8.62 -8.22 16.84
N ASN A 14 -9.67 -7.56 17.35
CA ASN A 14 -9.61 -6.14 17.70
C ASN A 14 -8.55 -5.86 18.77
N ALA A 15 -8.38 -6.73 19.76
CA ALA A 15 -7.32 -6.58 20.76
C ALA A 15 -5.92 -6.62 20.14
N VAL A 16 -5.67 -7.57 19.21
CA VAL A 16 -4.41 -7.67 18.45
C VAL A 16 -4.17 -6.40 17.64
N TYR A 17 -5.17 -5.92 16.90
CA TYR A 17 -5.03 -4.72 16.08
C TYR A 17 -4.87 -3.44 16.88
N ARG A 18 -5.54 -3.31 18.03
CA ARG A 18 -5.30 -2.21 18.98
C ARG A 18 -3.89 -2.27 19.55
N GLN A 19 -3.31 -3.46 19.77
CA GLN A 19 -1.92 -3.58 20.19
C GLN A 19 -0.95 -3.17 19.07
N MET A 20 -1.19 -3.61 17.83
CA MET A 20 -0.38 -3.20 16.67
C MET A 20 -0.44 -1.69 16.43
N ALA A 21 -1.62 -1.08 16.54
CA ALA A 21 -1.81 0.37 16.42
C ALA A 21 -1.00 1.13 17.48
N ARG A 22 -1.05 0.68 18.75
CA ARG A 22 -0.25 1.25 19.84
C ARG A 22 1.25 1.16 19.57
N GLN A 23 1.74 -0.01 19.16
CA GLN A 23 3.16 -0.21 18.81
C GLN A 23 3.59 0.68 17.63
N ALA A 24 2.74 0.84 16.62
CA ALA A 24 3.01 1.75 15.51
C ALA A 24 3.09 3.20 15.99
N ALA A 25 2.11 3.65 16.79
CA ALA A 25 2.08 4.99 17.37
C ALA A 25 3.35 5.28 18.19
N GLU A 26 3.77 4.36 19.05
CA GLU A 26 5.01 4.46 19.83
C GLU A 26 6.26 4.56 18.94
N ARG A 27 6.36 3.74 17.89
CA ARG A 27 7.46 3.83 16.91
C ARG A 27 7.51 5.20 16.25
N PHE A 28 6.38 5.71 15.76
CA PHE A 28 6.34 7.03 15.12
C PHE A 28 6.75 8.15 16.08
N ARG A 29 6.26 8.13 17.33
CA ARG A 29 6.68 9.09 18.36
C ARG A 29 8.18 9.01 18.62
N HIS A 30 8.74 7.80 18.69
CA HIS A 30 10.18 7.59 18.84
C HIS A 30 11.00 8.21 17.70
N TYR A 31 10.49 8.14 16.46
CA TYR A 31 11.10 8.81 15.30
C TYR A 31 10.77 10.32 15.19
N GLY A 32 10.17 10.92 16.22
CA GLY A 32 9.88 12.35 16.26
C GLY A 32 8.70 12.80 15.38
N TRP A 33 7.82 11.88 14.98
CA TRP A 33 6.60 12.24 14.24
C TRP A 33 5.50 12.72 15.18
N LYS A 34 4.68 13.66 14.69
CA LYS A 34 3.40 13.99 15.32
C LYS A 34 2.43 12.84 15.11
N VAL A 35 1.90 12.27 16.20
CA VAL A 35 0.95 11.15 16.15
C VAL A 35 -0.43 11.60 16.62
N VAL A 36 -1.45 11.28 15.84
CA VAL A 36 -2.86 11.49 16.19
C VAL A 36 -3.56 10.13 16.17
N ASP A 37 -4.03 9.67 17.32
CA ASP A 37 -4.83 8.45 17.44
C ASP A 37 -6.32 8.79 17.26
N VAL A 38 -7.02 8.03 16.42
CA VAL A 38 -8.47 8.15 16.21
C VAL A 38 -9.14 6.78 16.21
N GLU A 39 -10.41 6.72 16.59
CA GLU A 39 -11.24 5.53 16.36
C GLU A 39 -11.72 5.49 14.90
N GLN A 40 -11.97 4.31 14.36
CA GLN A 40 -12.34 4.11 12.95
C GLN A 40 -13.59 4.86 12.48
N LYS A 41 -14.50 5.20 13.39
CA LYS A 41 -15.81 5.79 13.06
C LYS A 41 -15.66 7.07 12.23
N GLY A 42 -16.16 7.05 11.00
CA GLY A 42 -16.14 8.19 10.08
C GLY A 42 -14.81 8.43 9.35
N MET A 43 -13.78 7.61 9.61
CA MET A 43 -12.46 7.71 8.96
C MET A 43 -12.25 6.67 7.87
N VAL A 44 -12.91 5.51 8.00
CA VAL A 44 -12.73 4.35 7.13
C VAL A 44 -14.02 4.01 6.36
N LEU A 45 -13.83 3.27 5.28
CA LEU A 45 -14.88 2.63 4.50
C LEU A 45 -14.80 1.11 4.74
N PRO A 46 -15.92 0.41 4.95
CA PRO A 46 -15.90 -1.04 4.99
C PRO A 46 -15.51 -1.60 3.62
N LEU A 47 -14.69 -2.65 3.62
CA LEU A 47 -14.36 -3.36 2.38
C LEU A 47 -15.58 -4.15 1.91
N VAL A 48 -15.89 -4.02 0.62
CA VAL A 48 -17.00 -4.73 0.00
C VAL A 48 -16.46 -5.92 -0.78
N ILE A 49 -16.56 -7.11 -0.19
CA ILE A 49 -16.16 -8.37 -0.79
C ILE A 49 -17.33 -8.90 -1.66
N GLY A 50 -17.03 -9.44 -2.85
CA GLY A 50 -18.02 -10.10 -3.71
C GLY A 50 -18.72 -9.22 -4.75
N LYS A 51 -18.43 -7.91 -4.80
CA LYS A 51 -18.84 -7.03 -5.93
C LYS A 51 -17.76 -6.86 -7.00
N GLY A 52 -16.70 -7.66 -6.94
CA GLY A 52 -15.52 -7.61 -7.80
C GLY A 52 -14.28 -8.12 -7.06
N PRO A 53 -13.14 -8.25 -7.75
CA PRO A 53 -11.88 -8.61 -7.11
C PRO A 53 -11.41 -7.50 -6.16
N LEU A 54 -10.90 -7.89 -4.99
CA LEU A 54 -10.33 -6.95 -4.03
C LEU A 54 -8.94 -6.53 -4.53
N SER A 55 -8.79 -5.26 -4.89
CA SER A 55 -7.54 -4.76 -5.46
C SER A 55 -6.56 -4.30 -4.39
N VAL A 56 -5.27 -4.54 -4.57
CA VAL A 56 -4.21 -3.96 -3.71
C VAL A 56 -3.45 -2.91 -4.50
N ILE A 57 -3.51 -1.66 -4.03
CA ILE A 57 -3.02 -0.47 -4.74
C ILE A 57 -2.04 0.34 -3.87
N CYS A 58 -1.43 1.37 -4.47
CA CYS A 58 -0.51 2.25 -3.76
C CYS A 58 -1.23 3.21 -2.79
N GLY A 59 -0.54 3.53 -1.68
CA GLY A 59 -0.90 4.56 -0.71
C GLY A 59 -0.82 6.01 -1.17
N ASP A 60 -0.61 6.23 -2.48
CA ASP A 60 -0.54 7.54 -3.13
C ASP A 60 -1.86 8.32 -2.98
N GLY A 61 -1.78 9.59 -2.59
CA GLY A 61 -2.92 10.48 -2.42
C GLY A 61 -3.61 10.81 -3.75
N ARG A 62 -2.89 10.76 -4.87
CA ARG A 62 -3.41 11.05 -6.22
C ARG A 62 -4.51 10.09 -6.68
N TYR A 63 -4.61 8.90 -6.06
CA TYR A 63 -5.75 8.01 -6.28
C TYR A 63 -7.10 8.69 -6.04
N ALA A 64 -7.17 9.75 -5.21
CA ALA A 64 -8.38 10.54 -5.02
C ALA A 64 -8.91 11.14 -6.34
N ARG A 65 -8.02 11.56 -7.24
CA ARG A 65 -8.35 12.04 -8.58
C ARG A 65 -8.56 10.87 -9.54
N TYR A 66 -7.72 9.85 -9.46
CA TYR A 66 -7.82 8.65 -10.30
C TYR A 66 -9.23 8.01 -10.22
N PHE A 67 -9.77 7.77 -9.02
CA PHE A 67 -11.10 7.17 -8.86
C PHE A 67 -12.26 8.03 -9.39
N GLN A 68 -12.07 9.34 -9.58
CA GLN A 68 -13.09 10.19 -10.21
C GLN A 68 -13.20 9.90 -11.71
N ASN A 69 -12.08 9.54 -12.33
CA ASN A 69 -11.97 9.25 -13.76
C ASN A 69 -12.14 7.75 -14.08
N HIS A 70 -11.94 6.88 -13.08
CA HIS A 70 -11.96 5.42 -13.19
C HIS A 70 -13.06 4.80 -12.32
N LYS A 71 -14.32 4.96 -12.74
CA LYS A 71 -15.51 4.53 -11.98
C LYS A 71 -15.64 3.01 -11.87
N GLU A 72 -14.93 2.26 -12.71
CA GLU A 72 -14.84 0.81 -12.66
C GLU A 72 -14.09 0.30 -11.42
N LEU A 73 -13.25 1.14 -10.81
CA LEU A 73 -12.56 0.83 -9.56
C LEU A 73 -13.29 1.49 -8.39
N ASN A 74 -13.88 0.66 -7.53
CA ASN A 74 -14.52 1.13 -6.31
C ASN A 74 -13.49 1.24 -5.18
N PRO A 75 -13.31 2.42 -4.54
CA PRO A 75 -12.43 2.56 -3.38
C PRO A 75 -12.70 1.55 -2.25
N GLN A 76 -13.95 1.14 -2.04
CA GLN A 76 -14.33 0.12 -1.05
C GLN A 76 -13.90 -1.30 -1.45
N CYS A 77 -13.39 -1.49 -2.66
CA CYS A 77 -12.79 -2.72 -3.14
C CYS A 77 -11.27 -2.58 -3.25
N THR A 78 -10.64 -1.70 -2.46
CA THR A 78 -9.20 -1.49 -2.49
C THR A 78 -8.55 -1.59 -1.11
N ILE A 79 -7.42 -2.29 -1.04
CA ILE A 79 -6.47 -2.27 0.07
C ILE A 79 -5.30 -1.39 -0.36
N SER A 80 -4.81 -0.56 0.54
CA SER A 80 -3.71 0.36 0.25
C SER A 80 -2.42 0.00 0.98
N ILE A 81 -1.33 -0.16 0.23
CA ILE A 81 0.05 -0.28 0.75
C ILE A 81 0.98 0.49 -0.18
N PHE A 82 2.06 1.10 0.32
CA PHE A 82 2.99 1.78 -0.59
C PHE A 82 3.53 0.82 -1.67
N GLY A 83 3.49 1.25 -2.93
CA GLY A 83 3.96 0.47 -4.08
C GLY A 83 3.01 -0.61 -4.59
N GLY A 84 1.85 -0.84 -3.96
CA GLY A 84 0.89 -1.87 -4.40
C GLY A 84 1.57 -3.24 -4.56
N ALA A 85 1.56 -3.79 -5.77
CA ALA A 85 2.26 -5.04 -6.09
C ALA A 85 3.74 -5.03 -5.70
N TYR A 86 4.48 -3.97 -6.04
CA TYR A 86 5.91 -3.85 -5.72
C TYR A 86 6.15 -3.75 -4.21
N GLY A 87 5.23 -3.13 -3.47
CA GLY A 87 5.27 -3.07 -2.01
C GLY A 87 5.16 -4.46 -1.38
N ALA A 88 4.15 -5.22 -1.80
CA ALA A 88 3.95 -6.59 -1.34
C ALA A 88 5.14 -7.48 -1.71
N GLN A 89 5.62 -7.36 -2.94
CA GLN A 89 6.80 -8.07 -3.42
C GLN A 89 8.02 -7.79 -2.54
N ALA A 90 8.35 -6.52 -2.33
CA ALA A 90 9.50 -6.09 -1.54
C ALA A 90 9.43 -6.56 -0.08
N LEU A 91 8.23 -6.63 0.49
CA LEU A 91 8.02 -6.97 1.90
C LEU A 91 7.92 -8.47 2.19
N ARG A 92 7.66 -9.29 1.17
CA ARG A 92 7.33 -10.72 1.40
C ARG A 92 7.76 -11.69 0.30
N PHE A 93 7.74 -11.33 -0.97
CA PHE A 93 7.85 -12.30 -2.07
C PHE A 93 9.18 -12.26 -2.83
N GLY A 94 10.04 -11.27 -2.57
CA GLY A 94 11.39 -11.18 -3.15
C GLY A 94 11.46 -10.31 -4.40
N GLY A 95 12.57 -9.57 -4.54
CA GLY A 95 12.75 -8.56 -5.61
C GLY A 95 13.18 -9.10 -6.97
N THR A 96 12.69 -10.28 -7.34
CA THR A 96 12.95 -10.96 -8.63
C THR A 96 11.67 -11.16 -9.42
N LEU A 97 11.75 -11.53 -10.70
CA LEU A 97 10.58 -11.91 -11.51
C LEU A 97 9.86 -13.13 -10.91
N GLU A 98 10.59 -14.06 -10.30
CA GLU A 98 10.00 -15.21 -9.60
C GLU A 98 9.20 -14.77 -8.36
N GLY A 99 9.64 -13.71 -7.68
CA GLY A 99 8.86 -13.09 -6.61
C GLY A 99 7.52 -12.50 -7.10
N LEU A 100 7.48 -11.93 -8.31
CA LEU A 100 6.22 -11.49 -8.94
C LEU A 100 5.30 -12.67 -9.26
N ARG A 101 5.85 -13.79 -9.77
CA ARG A 101 5.08 -15.02 -10.00
C ARG A 101 4.47 -15.56 -8.72
N THR A 102 5.28 -15.67 -7.67
CA THR A 102 4.82 -16.14 -6.36
C THR A 102 3.73 -15.21 -5.79
N LEU A 103 3.89 -13.89 -5.97
CA LEU A 103 2.85 -12.92 -5.60
C LEU A 103 1.56 -13.12 -6.41
N ALA A 104 1.65 -13.42 -7.71
CA ALA A 104 0.48 -13.65 -8.56
C ALA A 104 -0.28 -14.94 -8.20
N GLU A 105 0.44 -16.03 -7.93
CA GLU A 105 -0.16 -17.27 -7.42
C GLU A 105 -0.87 -17.03 -6.08
N TYR A 106 -0.22 -16.27 -5.19
CA TYR A 106 -0.81 -15.86 -3.94
C TYR A 106 -2.07 -15.00 -4.16
N ALA A 107 -2.03 -14.05 -5.09
CA ALA A 107 -3.15 -13.17 -5.40
C ALA A 107 -4.35 -13.98 -5.88
N ASN A 108 -4.15 -14.87 -6.85
CA ASN A 108 -5.17 -15.75 -7.39
C ASN A 108 -5.79 -16.63 -6.29
N LYS A 109 -4.97 -17.25 -5.44
CA LYS A 109 -5.43 -18.09 -4.33
C LYS A 109 -6.30 -17.34 -3.33
N ASN A 110 -6.10 -16.03 -3.17
CA ASN A 110 -6.80 -15.22 -2.17
C ASN A 110 -7.83 -14.26 -2.79
N GLY A 111 -8.14 -14.38 -4.08
CA GLY A 111 -9.12 -13.51 -4.75
C GLY A 111 -8.70 -12.03 -4.80
N LEU A 112 -7.39 -11.77 -4.84
CA LEU A 112 -6.81 -10.43 -4.90
C LEU A 112 -6.38 -10.08 -6.32
N VAL A 113 -6.43 -8.79 -6.64
CA VAL A 113 -5.78 -8.22 -7.84
C VAL A 113 -4.77 -7.18 -7.40
N PHE A 114 -3.48 -7.49 -7.50
CA PHE A 114 -2.45 -6.51 -7.24
C PHE A 114 -2.32 -5.54 -8.41
N ARG A 115 -2.06 -4.27 -8.09
CA ARG A 115 -1.84 -3.23 -9.10
C ARG A 115 -0.51 -2.54 -8.85
N THR A 116 0.13 -2.17 -9.95
CA THR A 116 1.29 -1.27 -10.01
C THR A 116 0.81 0.10 -10.48
N HIS A 117 1.65 1.13 -10.40
CA HIS A 117 1.31 2.41 -11.00
C HIS A 117 2.53 3.20 -11.47
N GLY A 118 2.31 4.08 -12.45
CA GLY A 118 3.18 5.18 -12.85
C GLY A 118 2.50 6.53 -12.58
N ASP A 119 2.92 7.56 -13.30
CA ASP A 119 2.19 8.84 -13.37
C ASP A 119 2.23 9.50 -14.75
N GLU A 120 1.38 10.50 -14.96
CA GLU A 120 1.24 11.20 -16.24
C GLU A 120 2.39 12.18 -16.54
N HIS A 121 3.27 12.47 -15.58
CA HIS A 121 4.34 13.46 -15.69
C HIS A 121 5.64 12.86 -16.26
N GLY A 122 5.49 11.98 -17.24
CA GLY A 122 6.54 11.18 -17.87
C GLY A 122 7.73 11.92 -18.49
N GLU A 123 7.68 13.25 -18.56
CA GLU A 123 8.69 14.08 -19.22
C GLU A 123 9.98 14.28 -18.37
N HIS A 124 10.00 13.88 -17.10
CA HIS A 124 11.16 14.14 -16.22
C HIS A 124 11.96 12.90 -15.80
N HIS A 125 11.38 11.71 -15.92
CA HIS A 125 12.04 10.44 -15.61
C HIS A 125 11.50 9.36 -16.56
N GLU A 126 12.22 9.08 -17.64
CA GLU A 126 11.81 8.02 -18.56
C GLU A 126 12.18 6.63 -18.01
N PRO A 127 11.25 5.65 -18.10
CA PRO A 127 9.88 5.76 -18.61
C PRO A 127 8.84 6.20 -17.54
N ALA A 128 7.83 6.98 -17.96
CA ALA A 128 6.72 7.51 -17.16
C ALA A 128 5.97 6.46 -16.31
N ASP A 129 5.84 5.26 -16.87
CA ASP A 129 5.17 4.10 -16.27
C ASP A 129 5.84 3.62 -14.97
N PHE A 130 7.01 4.17 -14.63
CA PHE A 130 7.81 3.79 -13.46
C PHE A 130 7.93 4.87 -12.39
N ASN A 131 7.14 5.95 -12.48
CA ASN A 131 7.13 7.05 -11.50
C ASN A 131 6.38 6.72 -10.19
N CYS A 132 6.35 5.46 -9.78
CA CYS A 132 5.99 5.10 -8.41
C CYS A 132 7.12 5.50 -7.45
N GLY A 133 6.86 6.46 -6.57
CA GLY A 133 7.85 6.89 -5.57
C GLY A 133 8.43 5.74 -4.74
N PHE A 134 7.61 4.75 -4.37
CA PHE A 134 8.08 3.55 -3.66
C PHE A 134 9.07 2.74 -4.50
N LEU A 135 8.70 2.38 -5.73
CA LEU A 135 9.57 1.60 -6.63
C LEU A 135 10.90 2.33 -6.86
N GLY A 136 10.85 3.64 -7.10
CA GLY A 136 12.05 4.47 -7.26
C GLY A 136 12.99 4.39 -6.06
N LYS A 137 12.47 4.50 -4.83
CA LYS A 137 13.30 4.38 -3.61
C LYS A 137 13.76 2.96 -3.32
N TRP A 138 12.97 1.96 -3.71
CA TRP A 138 13.37 0.56 -3.63
C TRP A 138 14.53 0.23 -4.57
N ALA A 139 14.43 0.66 -5.82
CA ALA A 139 15.48 0.52 -6.85
C ALA A 139 16.78 1.24 -6.46
N GLU A 140 16.67 2.39 -5.79
CA GLU A 140 17.81 3.15 -5.24
C GLU A 140 18.39 2.52 -3.96
N ARG A 141 17.85 1.40 -3.47
CA ARG A 141 18.21 0.74 -2.21
C ARG A 141 18.12 1.67 -0.98
N LYS A 142 17.21 2.64 -1.01
CA LYS A 142 17.01 3.60 0.09
C LYS A 142 16.01 3.13 1.15
N LEU A 143 15.21 2.11 0.84
CA LEU A 143 14.30 1.49 1.79
C LEU A 143 15.00 0.36 2.54
N ARG A 144 15.04 0.44 3.87
CA ARG A 144 15.57 -0.62 4.74
C ARG A 144 14.45 -1.54 5.23
N GLY A 145 14.77 -2.80 5.47
CA GLY A 145 13.83 -3.81 5.96
C GLY A 145 12.93 -4.41 4.87
N VAL A 146 13.24 -4.15 3.60
CA VAL A 146 12.68 -4.81 2.41
C VAL A 146 13.72 -5.75 1.80
N MET A 147 13.27 -6.75 1.06
CA MET A 147 14.14 -7.57 0.20
C MET A 147 14.71 -6.70 -0.92
N PRO A 148 15.98 -6.86 -1.33
CA PRO A 148 16.56 -6.03 -2.38
C PRO A 148 15.87 -6.28 -3.73
N LEU A 149 15.74 -5.23 -4.54
CA LEU A 149 15.37 -5.36 -5.94
C LEU A 149 16.60 -5.85 -6.72
N GLU A 150 16.45 -6.97 -7.40
CA GLU A 150 17.50 -7.58 -8.24
C GLU A 150 17.34 -7.21 -9.72
N ILE A 151 16.19 -6.65 -10.09
CA ILE A 151 15.88 -6.20 -11.44
C ILE A 151 16.46 -4.78 -11.63
N PRO A 152 17.34 -4.55 -12.62
CA PRO A 152 17.88 -3.23 -12.89
C PRO A 152 16.82 -2.31 -13.50
N LYS A 153 16.98 -0.98 -13.31
CA LYS A 153 15.99 0.02 -13.77
C LYS A 153 15.69 -0.06 -15.27
N GLN A 154 16.66 -0.47 -16.08
CA GLN A 154 16.53 -0.62 -17.53
C GLN A 154 15.55 -1.74 -17.92
N GLU A 155 15.36 -2.73 -17.06
CA GLU A 155 14.46 -3.88 -17.27
C GLU A 155 13.07 -3.66 -16.66
N PHE A 156 12.79 -2.46 -16.17
CA PHE A 156 11.48 -2.13 -15.60
C PHE A 156 10.32 -2.26 -16.61
N PRO A 157 10.46 -1.85 -17.89
CA PRO A 157 9.48 -2.15 -18.94
C PRO A 157 9.13 -3.63 -19.01
N ASP A 158 10.14 -4.49 -19.02
CA ASP A 158 9.95 -5.95 -19.11
C ASP A 158 9.34 -6.51 -17.83
N MET A 159 9.73 -6.00 -16.66
CA MET A 159 9.13 -6.34 -15.37
C MET A 159 7.63 -5.99 -15.33
N LEU A 160 7.24 -4.81 -15.84
CA LEU A 160 5.84 -4.40 -15.92
C LEU A 160 5.06 -5.26 -16.91
N ALA A 161 5.60 -5.47 -18.12
CA ALA A 161 4.98 -6.35 -19.11
C ALA A 161 4.78 -7.75 -18.52
N HIS A 162 5.78 -8.28 -17.82
CA HIS A 162 5.68 -9.56 -17.12
C HIS A 162 4.58 -9.55 -16.06
N ALA A 163 4.52 -8.53 -15.20
CA ALA A 163 3.46 -8.37 -14.21
C ALA A 163 2.06 -8.35 -14.84
N GLN A 164 1.89 -7.69 -15.98
CA GLN A 164 0.62 -7.68 -16.73
C GLN A 164 0.26 -9.06 -17.28
N THR A 165 1.23 -9.86 -17.76
CA THR A 165 0.97 -11.26 -18.16
C THR A 165 0.51 -12.14 -17.00
N LEU A 166 0.86 -11.77 -15.76
CA LEU A 166 0.44 -12.44 -14.53
C LEU A 166 -0.92 -11.93 -14.00
N GLY A 167 -1.56 -10.99 -14.72
CA GLY A 167 -2.88 -10.45 -14.37
C GLY A 167 -2.84 -9.25 -13.42
N PHE A 168 -1.68 -8.61 -13.21
CA PHE A 168 -1.62 -7.39 -12.40
C PHE A 168 -2.18 -6.20 -13.18
N GLY A 169 -2.88 -5.33 -12.46
CA GLY A 169 -3.28 -4.03 -13.01
C GLY A 169 -2.09 -3.06 -13.07
N HIS A 170 -2.19 -2.08 -13.96
CA HIS A 170 -1.30 -0.93 -13.98
C HIS A 170 -2.14 0.35 -14.04
N ASP A 171 -1.89 1.28 -13.14
CA ASP A 171 -2.59 2.56 -13.04
C ASP A 171 -1.66 3.71 -13.45
N ILE A 172 -2.16 4.70 -14.17
CA ILE A 172 -1.44 5.95 -14.44
C ILE A 172 -2.10 7.04 -13.60
N LEU A 173 -1.38 7.54 -12.59
CA LEU A 173 -1.95 8.50 -11.65
C LEU A 173 -1.84 9.94 -12.17
N PRO A 174 -2.94 10.72 -12.16
CA PRO A 174 -2.91 12.10 -12.60
C PRO A 174 -2.48 13.06 -11.48
N GLY A 175 -1.93 14.20 -11.88
CA GLY A 175 -1.57 15.32 -11.03
C GLY A 175 -0.35 15.11 -10.14
N VAL A 176 -0.20 16.04 -9.20
CA VAL A 176 0.98 16.17 -8.32
C VAL A 176 0.69 15.78 -6.87
N HIS A 177 1.74 15.47 -6.13
CA HIS A 177 1.67 15.08 -4.71
C HIS A 177 1.31 16.25 -3.78
N GLU A 178 0.13 16.18 -3.14
CA GLU A 178 -0.40 17.19 -2.22
C GLU A 178 -0.44 16.73 -0.76
N GLU A 179 0.10 15.54 -0.46
CA GLU A 179 -0.04 14.89 0.84
C GLU A 179 0.61 15.69 1.97
N ARG A 180 -0.04 15.71 3.15
CA ARG A 180 0.42 16.41 4.35
C ARG A 180 0.52 15.51 5.58
N VAL A 181 -0.05 14.31 5.49
CA VAL A 181 -0.17 13.36 6.60
C VAL A 181 -0.16 11.94 6.05
N LEU A 182 0.37 11.00 6.82
CA LEU A 182 0.18 9.57 6.60
C LEU A 182 -1.01 9.09 7.43
N VAL A 183 -1.94 8.33 6.84
CA VAL A 183 -2.96 7.62 7.61
C VAL A 183 -2.64 6.13 7.61
N LEU A 184 -2.46 5.55 8.80
CA LEU A 184 -2.30 4.11 9.00
C LEU A 184 -3.55 3.51 9.62
N ASN A 185 -4.18 2.61 8.90
CA ASN A 185 -5.44 2.00 9.29
C ASN A 185 -5.24 0.59 9.87
N PHE A 186 -5.51 0.44 11.17
CA PHE A 186 -5.48 -0.84 11.84
C PHE A 186 -6.87 -1.45 12.05
N ALA A 187 -7.94 -0.81 11.56
CA ALA A 187 -9.29 -1.38 11.62
C ALA A 187 -9.44 -2.50 10.55
N PRO A 188 -9.54 -3.78 10.95
CA PRO A 188 -9.58 -4.91 10.02
C PRO A 188 -10.80 -4.86 9.10
N GLY A 189 -10.64 -5.30 7.84
CA GLY A 189 -11.75 -5.36 6.87
C GLY A 189 -12.24 -3.99 6.40
N THR A 190 -11.43 -2.94 6.60
CA THR A 190 -11.74 -1.58 6.16
C THR A 190 -10.58 -1.00 5.33
N THR A 191 -10.85 0.10 4.64
CA THR A 191 -9.82 0.94 4.03
C THR A 191 -10.09 2.42 4.28
N VAL A 192 -9.07 3.25 4.14
CA VAL A 192 -9.21 4.71 4.24
C VAL A 192 -9.65 5.27 2.89
N ALA A 193 -10.69 6.12 2.88
CA ALA A 193 -11.11 6.77 1.64
C ALA A 193 -9.93 7.55 1.01
N PRO A 194 -9.79 7.55 -0.32
CA PRO A 194 -8.73 8.31 -0.97
C PRO A 194 -8.97 9.82 -0.79
N GLN A 195 -7.95 10.58 -0.40
CA GLN A 195 -7.95 12.05 -0.40
C GLN A 195 -6.58 12.55 -0.87
N ALA A 196 -6.55 13.59 -1.71
CA ALA A 196 -5.31 14.10 -2.31
C ALA A 196 -4.27 14.54 -1.26
N THR A 197 -4.73 14.98 -0.09
CA THR A 197 -3.89 15.52 0.97
C THR A 197 -3.36 14.47 1.94
N ARG A 198 -3.54 13.17 1.69
CA ARG A 198 -3.05 12.11 2.59
C ARG A 198 -2.46 10.92 1.85
N PHE A 199 -1.33 10.45 2.36
CA PHE A 199 -0.92 9.07 2.11
C PHE A 199 -1.81 8.14 2.93
N ARG A 200 -2.07 6.93 2.42
CA ARG A 200 -2.88 5.94 3.15
C ARG A 200 -2.28 4.54 3.08
N VAL A 201 -2.24 3.85 4.21
CA VAL A 201 -1.79 2.46 4.29
C VAL A 201 -2.70 1.70 5.24
N ASP A 202 -3.24 0.58 4.78
CA ASP A 202 -4.03 -0.35 5.57
C ASP A 202 -3.10 -1.22 6.41
N GLY A 203 -2.65 -0.70 7.55
CA GLY A 203 -1.72 -1.36 8.46
C GLY A 203 -2.19 -2.70 9.03
N TRP A 204 -3.50 -2.95 9.09
CA TRP A 204 -4.04 -4.24 9.54
C TRP A 204 -3.58 -5.43 8.67
N VAL A 205 -3.17 -5.19 7.42
CA VAL A 205 -2.66 -6.24 6.52
C VAL A 205 -1.33 -6.85 6.99
N ALA A 206 -0.57 -6.17 7.84
CA ALA A 206 0.64 -6.73 8.44
C ALA A 206 0.33 -7.93 9.36
N GLY A 207 -0.81 -7.90 10.03
CA GLY A 207 -1.29 -8.98 10.90
C GLY A 207 -2.28 -9.93 10.23
N SER A 208 -2.61 -9.70 8.95
CA SER A 208 -3.57 -10.52 8.21
C SER A 208 -2.89 -11.64 7.44
N TYR A 209 -3.68 -12.36 6.61
CA TYR A 209 -3.18 -13.36 5.69
C TYR A 209 -2.08 -12.83 4.74
N LEU A 210 -2.00 -11.50 4.53
CA LEU A 210 -0.95 -10.82 3.77
C LEU A 210 0.40 -10.75 4.51
N GLY A 211 0.43 -10.80 5.84
CA GLY A 211 1.64 -11.02 6.65
C GLY A 211 2.82 -10.12 6.27
N LEU A 212 2.56 -8.87 5.89
CA LEU A 212 3.60 -7.96 5.41
C LEU A 212 4.48 -7.50 6.58
N THR A 213 5.70 -8.01 6.61
CA THR A 213 6.69 -7.63 7.64
C THR A 213 7.09 -6.16 7.49
N ASN A 214 7.56 -5.52 8.56
CA ASN A 214 8.14 -4.16 8.53
C ASN A 214 7.28 -3.05 7.90
N LEU A 215 5.98 -3.27 7.67
CA LEU A 215 5.10 -2.36 6.93
C LEU A 215 5.09 -0.94 7.52
N VAL A 216 5.08 -0.82 8.85
CA VAL A 216 5.11 0.45 9.58
C VAL A 216 6.39 1.24 9.29
N ASP A 217 7.55 0.61 9.45
CA ASP A 217 8.84 1.26 9.27
C ASP A 217 9.13 1.59 7.81
N VAL A 218 8.70 0.73 6.89
CA VAL A 218 8.81 0.97 5.44
C VAL A 218 7.87 2.10 5.00
N SER A 219 6.66 2.18 5.55
CA SER A 219 5.72 3.27 5.27
C SER A 219 6.28 4.61 5.74
N ARG A 220 6.83 4.66 6.96
CA ARG A 220 7.53 5.84 7.46
C ARG A 220 8.67 6.26 6.53
N GLN A 221 9.60 5.35 6.23
CA GLN A 221 10.76 5.62 5.36
C GLN A 221 10.32 6.13 3.99
N THR A 222 9.29 5.53 3.40
CA THR A 222 8.75 5.94 2.09
C THR A 222 8.31 7.40 2.13
N VAL A 223 7.52 7.79 3.13
CA VAL A 223 7.08 9.19 3.26
C VAL A 223 8.26 10.13 3.48
N GLU A 224 9.20 9.81 4.36
CA GLU A 224 10.38 10.67 4.61
C GLU A 224 11.25 10.88 3.38
N LEU A 225 11.36 9.87 2.52
CA LEU A 225 12.15 9.92 1.29
C LEU A 225 11.44 10.65 0.14
N LEU A 226 10.10 10.65 0.13
CA LEU A 226 9.30 11.29 -0.91
C LEU A 226 8.93 12.73 -0.56
N LYS A 227 8.63 13.00 0.72
CA LYS A 227 8.11 14.29 1.17
C LYS A 227 8.60 14.61 2.59
N LYS A 228 9.82 15.16 2.66
CA LYS A 228 10.60 15.35 3.91
C LYS A 228 9.88 16.17 4.99
N ASP A 229 9.00 17.08 4.57
CA ASP A 229 8.18 17.96 5.41
C ASP A 229 6.96 17.26 6.01
N VAL A 230 6.55 16.11 5.49
CA VAL A 230 5.47 15.31 6.08
C VAL A 230 6.02 14.51 7.27
N ARG A 231 5.68 14.98 8.47
CA ARG A 231 6.06 14.38 9.77
C ARG A 231 4.87 14.23 10.71
N ALA A 232 3.71 13.92 10.14
CA ALA A 232 2.48 13.64 10.88
C ALA A 232 1.86 12.32 10.43
N VAL A 233 1.38 11.55 11.39
CA VAL A 233 0.65 10.30 11.15
C VAL A 233 -0.65 10.27 11.95
N THR A 234 -1.73 9.86 11.30
CA THR A 234 -2.99 9.49 11.94
C THR A 234 -3.06 7.97 12.05
N ILE A 235 -3.18 7.45 13.26
CA ILE A 235 -3.35 6.02 13.55
C ILE A 235 -4.84 5.76 13.76
N VAL A 236 -5.44 4.94 12.90
CA VAL A 236 -6.86 4.57 13.00
C VAL A 236 -6.98 3.23 13.72
N ASN A 237 -7.68 3.24 14.85
CA ASN A 237 -7.92 2.08 15.70
C ASN A 237 -9.24 1.38 15.33
N PRO A 238 -9.33 0.03 15.46
CA PRO A 238 -10.58 -0.72 15.42
C PRO A 238 -11.60 -0.22 16.45
#